data_AF-A0AB35U5M2-F1
#
_entry.id   AF-A0AB35U5M2-F1
#
_cell.length_a   1.000
_cell.length_b   1.000
_cell.length_c   1.000
_cell.angle_alpha   90.00
_cell.angle_beta   90.00
_cell.angle_gamma   90.00
#
_symmetry.space_group_name_H-M   'P 1'
#
loop_
_entity.id
_entity.type
_entity.pdbx_description
1 polymer ?
#
loop_
_entity_poly.entity_id
_entity_poly.type
_entity_poly.pdbx_seq_one_letter_code
_entity_poly.pdbx_strand_id
1 'polypeptide(L)'
;MVTKNLLWITKAIDQKLNAPFEIEKDSEYYPDLRDKYLTLLSDAKKANADAESIRIIEKFRDRIQTAVRYYYKGNIISSHQKIKNLVKDCIDNPFAVSEVNKSFAFPGAGPEVQFFRARLGNPRGFKAKDMLHLPYSLRGRTGNYRFSIPGVPSLYLGNSSYACWIELGRPAEVEFNVSPVLVDEKQRILNLAVMNRDFLHLNDGEANRVHTWLKLLMLMIATSYRIKEQGRTFKSEYIVSQSIMLACKQLGLDGVAYYSHQVTDQVFAGAAVNVALFAEYKFGQEYSDICNHIMIGNSFNYQTFKQLGFANTDAAYELRTAQAGTRTIIGSYDRQYRYGMTDFCRFDKFLFNGWKREDITWGNALSE
;
A
#
# COMPACT_ATOMS: atom_id res chain seq x y z
N MET A 1 -0.39 -26.22 -21.15
CA MET A 1 1.07 -26.48 -21.02
C MET A 1 1.69 -25.29 -20.31
N VAL A 2 2.09 -25.44 -19.05
CA VAL A 2 2.95 -24.46 -18.39
C VAL A 2 4.23 -24.37 -19.21
N THR A 3 4.50 -23.22 -19.83
CA THR A 3 5.75 -23.02 -20.55
C THR A 3 6.88 -23.12 -19.52
N LYS A 4 7.70 -24.17 -19.60
CA LYS A 4 8.86 -24.40 -18.71
C LYS A 4 9.74 -23.15 -18.53
N ASN A 5 9.70 -22.23 -19.49
CA ASN A 5 10.44 -20.97 -19.52
C ASN A 5 9.92 -19.87 -18.59
N LEU A 6 8.77 -20.00 -17.92
CA LEU A 6 8.26 -19.00 -16.96
C LEU A 6 8.47 -19.41 -15.48
N LEU A 7 8.87 -20.66 -15.24
CA LEU A 7 9.24 -21.17 -13.92
C LEU A 7 10.57 -20.60 -13.40
N TRP A 8 11.27 -19.77 -14.18
CA TRP A 8 12.51 -19.13 -13.74
C TRP A 8 12.28 -18.23 -12.51
N ILE A 9 11.10 -17.62 -12.42
CA ILE A 9 10.72 -16.73 -11.32
C ILE A 9 10.73 -17.42 -9.96
N THR A 10 10.45 -18.74 -9.92
CA THR A 10 10.39 -19.51 -8.66
C THR A 10 11.73 -20.08 -8.23
N LYS A 11 12.74 -20.07 -9.11
CA LYS A 11 14.04 -20.75 -8.89
C LYS A 11 15.21 -19.80 -8.62
N ALA A 12 15.07 -18.51 -8.92
CA ALA A 12 16.25 -17.70 -9.23
C ALA A 12 16.36 -16.33 -8.56
N ILE A 13 15.34 -15.85 -7.84
CA ILE A 13 15.37 -14.46 -7.36
C ILE A 13 16.20 -14.35 -6.07
N ASP A 14 17.32 -13.60 -6.16
CA ASP A 14 18.22 -13.33 -5.04
C ASP A 14 17.46 -12.71 -3.84
N GLN A 15 17.80 -13.18 -2.64
CA GLN A 15 17.26 -12.66 -1.37
C GLN A 15 17.56 -11.17 -1.17
N LYS A 16 18.56 -10.61 -1.84
CA LYS A 16 18.82 -9.17 -1.88
C LYS A 16 17.65 -8.36 -2.48
N LEU A 17 16.74 -9.00 -3.22
CA LEU A 17 15.53 -8.37 -3.74
C LEU A 17 14.34 -8.50 -2.78
N ASN A 18 14.54 -9.03 -1.57
CA ASN A 18 13.54 -9.09 -0.54
C ASN A 18 13.38 -7.70 0.08
N ALA A 19 12.26 -7.04 -0.21
CA ALA A 19 11.92 -5.76 0.39
C ALA A 19 11.30 -5.94 1.80
N PRO A 20 11.30 -4.89 2.63
CA PRO A 20 11.79 -3.53 2.34
C PRO A 20 13.33 -3.41 2.30
N PHE A 21 13.84 -2.45 1.54
CA PHE A 21 15.27 -2.20 1.40
C PHE A 21 15.72 -1.12 2.38
N GLU A 22 16.64 -1.46 3.28
CA GLU A 22 17.22 -0.50 4.22
C GLU A 22 18.56 0.02 3.71
N ILE A 23 18.68 1.35 3.69
CA ILE A 23 19.92 2.06 3.36
C ILE A 23 20.14 3.20 4.36
N GLU A 24 21.38 3.66 4.50
CA GLU A 24 21.75 4.61 5.53
C GLU A 24 21.48 6.05 5.09
N LYS A 25 21.85 6.40 3.86
CA LYS A 25 21.79 7.77 3.33
C LYS A 25 20.92 7.90 2.09
N ASP A 26 20.30 9.07 1.90
CA ASP A 26 19.49 9.40 0.73
C ASP A 26 20.26 9.23 -0.59
N SER A 27 21.54 9.61 -0.59
CA SER A 27 22.44 9.48 -1.73
C SER A 27 22.66 8.04 -2.21
N GLU A 28 22.37 7.05 -1.37
CA GLU A 28 22.53 5.62 -1.68
C GLU A 28 21.34 5.05 -2.47
N TYR A 29 20.19 5.73 -2.49
CA TYR A 29 18.97 5.25 -3.15
C TYR A 29 19.19 4.88 -4.62
N TYR A 30 19.78 5.79 -5.41
CA TYR A 30 19.93 5.56 -6.84
C TYR A 30 20.98 4.48 -7.19
N PRO A 31 22.19 4.49 -6.58
CA PRO A 31 23.15 3.40 -6.74
C PRO A 31 22.56 2.04 -6.34
N ASP A 32 21.91 1.96 -5.18
CA ASP A 32 21.33 0.71 -4.68
C ASP A 32 20.22 0.20 -5.62
N LEU A 33 19.31 1.09 -6.07
CA LEU A 33 18.25 0.76 -7.02
C LEU A 33 18.80 0.20 -8.33
N ARG A 34 19.90 0.79 -8.83
CA ARG A 34 20.57 0.29 -10.03
C ARG A 34 21.10 -1.12 -9.80
N ASP A 35 21.74 -1.36 -8.67
CA ASP A 35 22.35 -2.65 -8.36
C ASP A 35 21.27 -3.73 -8.18
N LYS A 36 20.14 -3.42 -7.53
CA LYS A 36 18.97 -4.33 -7.44
C LYS A 36 18.45 -4.74 -8.82
N TYR A 37 18.32 -3.81 -9.75
CA TYR A 37 17.88 -4.15 -11.11
C TYR A 37 18.91 -4.95 -11.91
N LEU A 38 20.22 -4.73 -11.67
CA LEU A 38 21.27 -5.54 -12.27
C LEU A 38 21.24 -6.97 -11.73
N THR A 39 21.03 -7.14 -10.42
CA THR A 39 20.83 -8.45 -9.79
C THR A 39 19.65 -9.18 -10.41
N LEU A 40 18.46 -8.56 -10.50
CA LEU A 40 17.29 -9.18 -11.10
C LEU A 40 17.51 -9.62 -12.55
N LEU A 41 18.18 -8.78 -13.35
CA LEU A 41 18.49 -9.12 -14.75
C LEU A 41 19.49 -10.28 -14.84
N SER A 42 20.53 -10.28 -13.99
CA SER A 42 21.50 -11.38 -13.91
C SER A 42 20.79 -12.69 -13.56
N ASP A 43 19.93 -12.67 -12.54
CA ASP A 43 19.17 -13.83 -12.08
C ASP A 43 18.26 -14.38 -13.18
N ALA A 44 17.52 -13.49 -13.84
CA ALA A 44 16.66 -13.86 -14.97
C ALA A 44 17.46 -14.51 -16.11
N LYS A 45 18.63 -13.95 -16.47
CA LYS A 45 19.50 -14.51 -17.52
C LYS A 45 20.06 -15.89 -17.13
N LYS A 46 20.57 -16.04 -15.90
CA LYS A 46 21.10 -17.33 -15.38
C LYS A 46 20.02 -18.41 -15.36
N ALA A 47 18.79 -18.02 -15.10
CA ALA A 47 17.64 -18.93 -15.03
C ALA A 47 16.96 -19.19 -16.38
N ASN A 48 17.55 -18.72 -17.49
CA ASN A 48 17.01 -18.85 -18.84
C ASN A 48 15.57 -18.31 -18.98
N ALA A 49 15.33 -17.13 -18.38
CA ALA A 49 14.07 -16.41 -18.56
C ALA A 49 13.76 -16.17 -20.05
N ASP A 50 12.48 -16.15 -20.40
CA ASP A 50 12.04 -15.89 -21.76
C ASP A 50 12.44 -14.48 -22.24
N ALA A 51 12.52 -14.31 -23.56
CA ALA A 51 12.98 -13.06 -24.18
C ALA A 51 12.13 -11.85 -23.79
N GLU A 52 10.82 -12.02 -23.59
CA GLU A 52 9.94 -10.92 -23.20
C GLU A 52 10.15 -10.54 -21.73
N SER A 53 10.35 -11.49 -20.82
CA SER A 53 10.77 -11.20 -19.44
C SER A 53 12.06 -10.39 -19.38
N ILE A 54 13.10 -10.78 -20.15
CA ILE A 54 14.36 -10.03 -20.23
C ILE A 54 14.14 -8.61 -20.76
N ARG A 55 13.35 -8.48 -21.84
CA ARG A 55 13.00 -7.18 -22.43
C ARG A 55 12.25 -6.29 -21.44
N ILE A 56 11.32 -6.83 -20.65
CA ILE A 56 10.58 -6.10 -19.62
C ILE A 56 11.55 -5.56 -18.57
N ILE A 57 12.43 -6.40 -18.02
CA ILE A 57 13.42 -5.98 -17.00
C ILE A 57 14.30 -4.86 -17.56
N GLU A 58 14.83 -5.02 -18.77
CA GLU A 58 15.71 -4.02 -19.39
C GLU A 58 14.98 -2.69 -19.65
N LYS A 59 13.75 -2.75 -20.19
CA LYS A 59 12.91 -1.57 -20.44
C LYS A 59 12.56 -0.84 -19.16
N PHE A 60 12.04 -1.54 -18.14
CA PHE A 60 11.60 -0.92 -16.89
C PHE A 60 12.78 -0.34 -16.12
N ARG A 61 13.90 -1.08 -16.03
CA ARG A 61 15.15 -0.59 -15.41
C ARG A 61 15.59 0.74 -16.06
N ASP A 62 15.75 0.76 -17.39
CA ASP A 62 16.23 1.95 -18.09
C ASP A 62 15.32 3.16 -17.87
N ARG A 63 14.00 2.93 -17.97
CA ARG A 63 13.00 3.99 -17.84
C ARG A 63 12.93 4.55 -16.42
N ILE A 64 12.96 3.70 -15.39
CA ILE A 64 12.93 4.12 -13.98
C ILE A 64 14.22 4.86 -13.63
N GLN A 65 15.39 4.32 -14.00
CA GLN A 65 16.67 4.99 -13.75
C GLN A 65 16.77 6.33 -14.48
N THR A 66 16.28 6.39 -15.73
CA THR A 66 16.22 7.64 -16.49
C THR A 66 15.29 8.64 -15.82
N ALA A 67 14.14 8.20 -15.29
CA ALA A 67 13.23 9.07 -14.55
C ALA A 67 13.94 9.71 -13.34
N VAL A 68 14.58 8.90 -12.49
CA VAL A 68 15.32 9.40 -11.32
C VAL A 68 16.43 10.38 -11.73
N ARG A 69 17.23 10.05 -12.77
CA ARG A 69 18.25 10.98 -13.30
C ARG A 69 17.67 12.28 -13.84
N TYR A 70 16.51 12.24 -14.51
CA TYR A 70 15.84 13.43 -15.00
C TYR A 70 15.33 14.29 -13.85
N TYR A 71 14.78 13.68 -12.80
CA TYR A 71 14.38 14.40 -11.59
C TYR A 71 15.57 15.14 -10.98
N TYR A 72 16.72 14.48 -10.79
CA TYR A 72 17.94 15.12 -10.26
C TYR A 72 18.49 16.26 -11.13
N LYS A 73 18.13 16.30 -12.42
CA LYS A 73 18.47 17.40 -13.34
C LYS A 73 17.41 18.51 -13.41
N GLY A 74 16.35 18.43 -12.59
CA GLY A 74 15.21 19.35 -12.64
C GLY A 74 14.24 19.11 -13.79
N ASN A 75 14.41 18.05 -14.59
CA ASN A 75 13.55 17.71 -15.73
C ASN A 75 12.31 16.92 -15.26
N ILE A 76 11.49 17.55 -14.41
CA ILE A 76 10.37 16.90 -13.71
C ILE A 76 9.33 16.32 -14.67
N ILE A 77 8.96 17.06 -15.72
CA ILE A 77 7.97 16.62 -16.72
C ILE A 77 8.47 15.35 -17.41
N SER A 78 9.72 15.36 -17.88
CA SER A 78 10.33 14.21 -18.55
C SER A 78 10.47 13.02 -17.61
N SER A 79 10.81 13.25 -16.33
CA SER A 79 10.85 12.21 -15.29
C SER A 79 9.48 11.53 -15.15
N HIS A 80 8.44 12.34 -14.93
CA HIS A 80 7.07 11.87 -14.79
C HIS A 80 6.59 11.08 -16.01
N GLN A 81 6.85 11.59 -17.22
CA GLN A 81 6.46 10.92 -18.47
C GLN A 81 7.07 9.51 -18.60
N LYS A 82 8.31 9.30 -18.13
CA LYS A 82 8.92 7.96 -18.13
C LYS A 82 8.14 7.00 -17.25
N ILE A 83 7.80 7.40 -16.02
CA ILE A 83 7.05 6.57 -15.07
C ILE A 83 5.60 6.36 -15.54
N LYS A 84 4.92 7.41 -16.02
CA LYS A 84 3.56 7.32 -16.55
C LYS A 84 3.43 6.29 -17.66
N ASN A 85 4.39 6.24 -18.58
CA ASN A 85 4.38 5.26 -19.66
C ASN A 85 4.53 3.81 -19.14
N LEU A 86 5.29 3.58 -18.06
CA LEU A 86 5.39 2.27 -17.44
C LEU A 86 4.09 1.86 -16.73
N VAL A 87 3.43 2.80 -16.03
CA VAL A 87 2.11 2.54 -15.43
C VAL A 87 1.07 2.23 -16.51
N LYS A 88 1.11 2.95 -17.64
CA LYS A 88 0.25 2.69 -18.79
C LYS A 88 0.48 1.29 -19.39
N ASP A 89 1.70 0.77 -19.37
CA ASP A 89 2.01 -0.60 -19.84
C ASP A 89 1.39 -1.71 -18.96
N CYS A 90 0.80 -1.36 -17.82
CA CYS A 90 0.17 -2.26 -16.85
C CYS A 90 -1.36 -2.12 -16.78
N ILE A 91 -1.93 -0.97 -17.15
CA ILE A 91 -3.30 -0.56 -16.76
C ILE A 91 -4.42 -1.45 -17.31
N ASP A 92 -4.20 -2.08 -18.46
CA ASP A 92 -5.22 -2.92 -19.11
C ASP A 92 -5.27 -4.35 -18.54
N ASN A 93 -4.39 -4.70 -17.59
CA ASN A 93 -4.33 -6.02 -16.99
C ASN A 93 -5.02 -6.04 -15.60
N PRO A 94 -6.04 -6.90 -15.38
CA PRO A 94 -6.74 -7.02 -14.10
C PRO A 94 -5.87 -7.43 -12.90
N PHE A 95 -4.68 -8.00 -13.13
CA PHE A 95 -3.70 -8.26 -12.07
C PHE A 95 -3.08 -6.97 -11.51
N ALA A 96 -2.88 -6.00 -12.38
CA ALA A 96 -2.28 -4.71 -12.05
C ALA A 96 -3.32 -3.70 -11.60
N VAL A 97 -4.48 -3.66 -12.27
CA VAL A 97 -5.51 -2.67 -12.00
C VAL A 97 -6.87 -3.34 -11.89
N SER A 98 -7.55 -3.10 -10.78
CA SER A 98 -8.89 -3.60 -10.53
C SER A 98 -9.64 -2.67 -9.61
N GLU A 99 -10.95 -2.91 -9.49
CA GLU A 99 -11.75 -2.47 -8.35
C GLU A 99 -11.15 -3.03 -7.04
N VAL A 100 -11.30 -2.30 -5.93
CA VAL A 100 -10.65 -2.62 -4.65
C VAL A 100 -11.09 -3.99 -4.11
N ASN A 101 -12.37 -4.36 -4.26
CA ASN A 101 -12.91 -5.64 -3.79
C ASN A 101 -12.41 -6.87 -4.59
N LYS A 102 -11.93 -6.65 -5.81
CA LYS A 102 -11.37 -7.66 -6.72
C LYS A 102 -9.85 -7.67 -6.73
N SER A 103 -9.21 -6.76 -6.00
CA SER A 103 -7.76 -6.60 -6.04
C SER A 103 -7.05 -7.76 -5.35
N PHE A 104 -6.01 -8.27 -6.01
CA PHE A 104 -5.08 -9.24 -5.42
C PHE A 104 -4.33 -8.69 -4.20
N ALA A 105 -4.31 -7.36 -4.00
CA ALA A 105 -3.79 -6.74 -2.79
C ALA A 105 -4.64 -7.06 -1.53
N PHE A 106 -5.93 -7.35 -1.72
CA PHE A 106 -6.88 -7.59 -0.64
C PHE A 106 -7.60 -8.93 -0.83
N PRO A 107 -6.88 -10.05 -0.70
CA PRO A 107 -7.44 -11.38 -0.90
C PRO A 107 -8.49 -11.71 0.17
N GLY A 108 -9.48 -12.54 -0.19
CA GLY A 108 -10.56 -12.99 0.70
C GLY A 108 -11.94 -12.88 0.04
N ALA A 109 -12.94 -13.50 0.66
CA ALA A 109 -14.32 -13.50 0.18
C ALA A 109 -15.16 -12.38 0.83
N GLY A 110 -16.34 -12.13 0.27
CA GLY A 110 -17.30 -11.13 0.77
C GLY A 110 -17.33 -9.83 -0.05
N PRO A 111 -18.44 -9.07 -0.02
CA PRO A 111 -18.58 -7.87 -0.83
C PRO A 111 -17.67 -6.72 -0.37
N GLU A 112 -17.45 -6.61 0.95
CA GLU A 112 -16.76 -5.49 1.57
C GLU A 112 -15.25 -5.73 1.71
N VAL A 113 -14.47 -4.65 1.59
CA VAL A 113 -13.05 -4.62 2.00
C VAL A 113 -12.94 -3.71 3.21
N GLN A 114 -12.59 -4.29 4.36
CA GLN A 114 -12.40 -3.56 5.60
C GLN A 114 -11.05 -2.87 5.63
N PHE A 115 -11.08 -1.59 5.97
CA PHE A 115 -9.91 -0.75 6.17
C PHE A 115 -9.95 -0.05 7.52
N PHE A 116 -8.82 0.54 7.87
CA PHE A 116 -8.62 1.26 9.10
C PHE A 116 -7.82 2.53 8.84
N ARG A 117 -8.12 3.56 9.61
CA ARG A 117 -7.37 4.81 9.62
C ARG A 117 -7.05 5.18 11.04
N ALA A 118 -5.82 5.60 11.29
CA ALA A 118 -5.39 5.99 12.61
C ALA A 118 -4.87 7.42 12.68
N ARG A 119 -5.05 8.04 13.83
CA ARG A 119 -4.46 9.34 14.19
C ARG A 119 -3.88 9.26 15.59
N LEU A 120 -2.77 9.98 15.79
CA LEU A 120 -2.20 10.19 17.11
C LEU A 120 -2.95 11.30 17.83
N GLY A 121 -3.24 11.12 19.12
CA GLY A 121 -3.80 12.18 19.94
C GLY A 121 -4.57 11.70 21.17
N ASN A 122 -5.52 12.52 21.61
CA ASN A 122 -6.25 12.34 22.86
C ASN A 122 -6.95 10.96 22.93
N PRO A 123 -6.87 10.23 24.06
CA PRO A 123 -7.51 8.92 24.22
C PRO A 123 -9.04 8.94 24.22
N ARG A 124 -9.67 10.12 24.25
CA ARG A 124 -11.13 10.27 24.03
C ARG A 124 -11.55 9.95 22.59
N GLY A 125 -10.59 9.79 21.67
CA GLY A 125 -10.85 9.55 20.26
C GLY A 125 -11.26 10.80 19.49
N PHE A 126 -11.56 10.58 18.23
CA PHE A 126 -11.89 11.55 17.19
C PHE A 126 -13.26 11.22 16.60
N LYS A 127 -13.98 12.25 16.15
CA LYS A 127 -15.20 12.04 15.37
C LYS A 127 -14.88 11.54 13.97
N ALA A 128 -15.85 10.92 13.30
CA ALA A 128 -15.67 10.39 11.95
C ALA A 128 -15.16 11.48 10.98
N LYS A 129 -15.70 12.71 11.10
CA LYS A 129 -15.25 13.89 10.34
C LYS A 129 -13.78 14.26 10.55
N ASP A 130 -13.30 14.20 11.79
CA ASP A 130 -11.88 14.47 12.12
C ASP A 130 -10.95 13.41 11.51
N MET A 131 -11.49 12.21 11.28
CA MET A 131 -10.78 11.08 10.71
C MET A 131 -10.73 11.13 9.18
N LEU A 132 -11.36 12.09 8.51
CA LEU A 132 -11.19 12.33 7.08
C LEU A 132 -9.77 12.85 6.74
N HIS A 133 -9.51 13.11 5.46
CA HIS A 133 -8.32 13.87 5.06
C HIS A 133 -8.40 15.32 5.57
N LEU A 134 -7.27 16.02 5.58
CA LEU A 134 -7.26 17.41 6.06
C LEU A 134 -8.22 18.27 5.22
N PRO A 135 -9.07 19.11 5.84
CA PRO A 135 -9.92 20.04 5.11
C PRO A 135 -9.08 21.08 4.37
N TYR A 136 -9.65 21.71 3.34
CA TYR A 136 -8.98 22.69 2.49
C TYR A 136 -8.29 23.81 3.26
N SER A 137 -8.94 24.32 4.31
CA SER A 137 -8.40 25.36 5.21
C SER A 137 -7.08 24.96 5.88
N LEU A 138 -6.82 23.66 6.02
CA LEU A 138 -5.60 23.08 6.58
C LEU A 138 -4.64 22.52 5.52
N ARG A 139 -4.81 22.85 4.24
CA ARG A 139 -3.96 22.35 3.14
C ARG A 139 -2.46 22.57 3.36
N GLY A 140 -2.06 23.62 4.07
CA GLY A 140 -0.65 23.88 4.41
C GLY A 140 -0.02 22.83 5.34
N ARG A 141 -0.84 22.00 6.00
CA ARG A 141 -0.40 20.90 6.87
C ARG A 141 -0.29 19.56 6.14
N THR A 142 -0.58 19.50 4.83
CA THR A 142 -0.40 18.26 4.06
C THR A 142 1.08 17.93 3.98
N GLY A 143 1.49 16.81 4.57
CA GLY A 143 2.86 16.34 4.54
C GLY A 143 3.30 15.82 3.16
N ASN A 144 4.58 15.50 3.07
CA ASN A 144 5.20 14.86 1.91
C ASN A 144 5.32 13.35 2.16
N TYR A 145 4.49 12.55 1.50
CA TYR A 145 4.41 11.09 1.72
C TYR A 145 4.78 10.29 0.45
N ARG A 146 5.00 8.98 0.62
CA ARG A 146 5.48 8.08 -0.43
C ARG A 146 4.57 8.12 -1.67
N PHE A 147 3.30 7.83 -1.50
CA PHE A 147 2.29 7.93 -2.55
C PHE A 147 1.44 9.18 -2.31
N SER A 148 1.99 10.34 -2.63
CA SER A 148 1.31 11.64 -2.52
C SER A 148 1.61 12.53 -3.72
N ILE A 149 0.85 13.60 -3.87
CA ILE A 149 1.16 14.71 -4.78
C ILE A 149 1.25 15.95 -3.89
N PRO A 150 2.39 16.68 -3.87
CA PRO A 150 2.54 17.85 -3.01
C PRO A 150 1.38 18.86 -3.16
N GLY A 151 0.76 19.22 -2.03
CA GLY A 151 -0.38 20.14 -1.97
C GLY A 151 -1.75 19.53 -2.35
N VAL A 152 -1.80 18.24 -2.67
CA VAL A 152 -3.05 17.48 -2.89
C VAL A 152 -3.10 16.38 -1.82
N PRO A 153 -4.11 16.34 -0.95
CA PRO A 153 -4.13 15.35 0.11
C PRO A 153 -4.44 13.97 -0.48
N SER A 154 -4.17 12.96 0.33
CA SER A 154 -4.52 11.57 0.03
C SER A 154 -5.12 10.93 1.28
N LEU A 155 -6.00 9.97 1.06
CA LEU A 155 -6.57 9.17 2.14
C LEU A 155 -5.77 7.87 2.26
N TYR A 156 -4.88 7.81 3.26
CA TYR A 156 -4.15 6.60 3.63
C TYR A 156 -4.99 5.74 4.55
N LEU A 157 -5.11 4.47 4.19
CA LEU A 157 -5.83 3.44 4.91
C LEU A 157 -4.99 2.16 4.98
N GLY A 158 -5.03 1.46 6.11
CA GLY A 158 -4.43 0.13 6.28
C GLY A 158 -5.50 -0.96 6.30
N ASN A 159 -5.17 -2.18 5.90
CA ASN A 159 -6.08 -3.33 5.96
C ASN A 159 -6.20 -3.95 7.37
N SER A 160 -5.54 -3.34 8.37
CA SER A 160 -5.68 -3.65 9.79
C SER A 160 -5.25 -2.47 10.66
N SER A 161 -5.65 -2.44 11.94
CA SER A 161 -5.06 -1.51 12.92
C SER A 161 -3.57 -1.76 13.14
N TYR A 162 -3.08 -3.00 12.98
CA TYR A 162 -1.64 -3.31 13.03
C TYR A 162 -0.86 -2.57 11.93
N ALA A 163 -1.40 -2.55 10.70
CA ALA A 163 -0.83 -1.80 9.58
C ALA A 163 -0.68 -0.32 9.93
N CYS A 164 -1.76 0.27 10.46
CA CYS A 164 -1.76 1.66 10.89
C CYS A 164 -0.74 1.92 12.02
N TRP A 165 -0.63 1.01 12.99
CA TRP A 165 0.28 1.15 14.12
C TRP A 165 1.76 1.17 13.68
N ILE A 166 2.16 0.25 12.79
CA ILE A 166 3.54 0.24 12.28
C ILE A 166 3.85 1.42 11.36
N GLU A 167 2.89 1.88 10.56
CA GLU A 167 3.05 3.07 9.68
C GLU A 167 3.19 4.37 10.47
N LEU A 168 2.51 4.47 11.62
CA LEU A 168 2.65 5.60 12.54
C LEU A 168 3.90 5.52 13.43
N GLY A 169 4.79 4.54 13.20
CA GLY A 169 6.04 4.42 13.95
C GLY A 169 5.88 3.76 15.32
N ARG A 170 4.90 2.87 15.49
CA ARG A 170 4.65 2.11 16.72
C ARG A 170 4.39 3.02 17.94
N PRO A 171 3.41 3.93 17.86
CA PRO A 171 3.09 4.86 18.95
C PRO A 171 2.65 4.14 20.23
N ALA A 172 2.70 4.86 21.35
CA ALA A 172 2.12 4.39 22.59
C ALA A 172 0.61 4.16 22.45
N GLU A 173 0.09 3.14 23.15
CA GLU A 173 -1.32 2.73 23.03
C GLU A 173 -2.31 3.84 23.38
N VAL A 174 -1.94 4.72 24.32
CA VAL A 174 -2.76 5.86 24.77
C VAL A 174 -2.96 6.91 23.68
N GLU A 175 -2.01 7.03 22.75
CA GLU A 175 -2.07 7.99 21.65
C GLU A 175 -2.74 7.40 20.40
N PHE A 176 -2.90 6.08 20.34
CA PHE A 176 -3.30 5.37 19.14
C PHE A 176 -4.83 5.25 19.03
N ASN A 177 -5.42 6.07 18.17
CA ASN A 177 -6.86 6.11 17.91
C ASN A 177 -7.15 5.63 16.50
N VAL A 178 -8.08 4.69 16.35
CA VAL A 178 -8.35 4.01 15.08
C VAL A 178 -9.83 4.04 14.75
N SER A 179 -10.15 4.49 13.54
CA SER A 179 -11.47 4.37 12.93
C SER A 179 -11.51 3.18 11.99
N PRO A 180 -12.60 2.41 12.00
CA PRO A 180 -12.88 1.49 10.92
C PRO A 180 -13.35 2.28 9.69
N VAL A 181 -13.01 1.81 8.49
CA VAL A 181 -13.36 2.42 7.20
C VAL A 181 -13.83 1.36 6.21
N LEU A 182 -14.90 1.63 5.46
CA LEU A 182 -15.26 0.91 4.24
C LEU A 182 -15.06 1.86 3.06
N VAL A 183 -14.49 1.34 1.98
CA VAL A 183 -14.29 2.06 0.73
C VAL A 183 -15.25 1.50 -0.30
N ASP A 184 -15.84 2.37 -1.12
CA ASP A 184 -16.69 1.98 -2.25
C ASP A 184 -15.94 0.93 -3.09
N GLU A 185 -16.57 -0.22 -3.24
CA GLU A 185 -15.97 -1.38 -3.85
C GLU A 185 -15.48 -1.13 -5.28
N LYS A 186 -16.04 -0.12 -5.96
CA LYS A 186 -15.73 0.24 -7.35
C LYS A 186 -14.49 1.12 -7.52
N GLN A 187 -13.88 1.60 -6.43
CA GLN A 187 -12.65 2.40 -6.52
C GLN A 187 -11.55 1.59 -7.23
N ARG A 188 -11.03 2.12 -8.34
CA ARG A 188 -10.04 1.47 -9.21
C ARG A 188 -8.64 1.80 -8.73
N ILE A 189 -7.88 0.77 -8.37
CA ILE A 189 -6.55 0.95 -7.78
C ILE A 189 -5.46 0.24 -8.58
N LEU A 190 -4.25 0.81 -8.57
CA LEU A 190 -3.04 0.10 -9.00
C LEU A 190 -2.54 -0.79 -7.86
N ASN A 191 -2.32 -2.07 -8.15
CA ASN A 191 -1.75 -3.03 -7.22
C ASN A 191 -0.21 -3.03 -7.28
N LEU A 192 0.44 -2.40 -6.29
CA LEU A 192 1.87 -2.56 -6.00
C LEU A 192 2.14 -3.42 -4.75
N ALA A 193 1.11 -4.05 -4.20
CA ALA A 193 1.25 -5.07 -3.16
C ALA A 193 1.64 -6.41 -3.81
N VAL A 194 2.81 -6.42 -4.45
CA VAL A 194 3.43 -7.59 -5.06
C VAL A 194 4.81 -7.82 -4.44
N MET A 195 5.26 -9.07 -4.40
CA MET A 195 6.59 -9.42 -3.90
C MET A 195 7.26 -10.48 -4.78
N ASN A 196 8.58 -10.57 -4.68
CA ASN A 196 9.40 -11.53 -5.42
C ASN A 196 9.26 -12.98 -4.91
N ARG A 197 8.44 -13.22 -3.88
CA ARG A 197 8.23 -14.54 -3.25
C ARG A 197 6.78 -15.02 -3.28
N ASP A 198 5.86 -14.20 -3.81
CA ASP A 198 4.46 -14.58 -3.92
C ASP A 198 4.13 -14.91 -5.37
N PHE A 199 3.98 -16.21 -5.61
CA PHE A 199 3.63 -16.78 -6.92
C PHE A 199 2.23 -17.40 -6.93
N LEU A 200 1.50 -17.34 -5.80
CA LEU A 200 0.20 -18.02 -5.64
C LEU A 200 -0.81 -17.54 -6.69
N HIS A 201 -0.73 -16.26 -7.06
CA HIS A 201 -1.68 -15.61 -7.96
C HIS A 201 -1.22 -15.57 -9.43
N LEU A 202 -0.18 -16.32 -9.80
CA LEU A 202 0.39 -16.30 -11.14
C LEU A 202 -0.22 -17.32 -12.13
N ASN A 203 -1.36 -17.93 -11.77
CA ASN A 203 -2.19 -18.78 -12.63
C ASN A 203 -1.36 -19.81 -13.42
N ASP A 204 -0.62 -20.66 -12.71
CA ASP A 204 0.28 -21.68 -13.27
C ASP A 204 1.29 -21.16 -14.32
N GLY A 205 1.72 -19.90 -14.21
CA GLY A 205 2.70 -19.31 -15.12
C GLY A 205 2.09 -18.88 -16.45
N GLU A 206 0.84 -18.42 -16.46
CA GLU A 206 0.27 -17.73 -17.62
C GLU A 206 1.15 -16.53 -18.01
N ALA A 207 1.64 -16.51 -19.25
CA ALA A 207 2.65 -15.54 -19.71
C ALA A 207 2.26 -14.08 -19.42
N ASN A 208 1.03 -13.68 -19.77
CA ASN A 208 0.54 -12.33 -19.55
C ASN A 208 0.49 -11.96 -18.06
N ARG A 209 0.12 -12.91 -17.19
CA ARG A 209 0.10 -12.73 -15.73
C ARG A 209 1.51 -12.55 -15.18
N VAL A 210 2.44 -13.42 -15.56
CA VAL A 210 3.84 -13.37 -15.12
C VAL A 210 4.52 -12.09 -15.61
N HIS A 211 4.34 -11.72 -16.87
CA HIS A 211 4.89 -10.49 -17.43
C HIS A 211 4.33 -9.25 -16.74
N THR A 212 3.03 -9.24 -16.42
CA THR A 212 2.42 -8.13 -15.66
C THR A 212 2.97 -8.07 -14.23
N TRP A 213 3.06 -9.21 -13.54
CA TRP A 213 3.69 -9.29 -12.23
C TRP A 213 5.12 -8.76 -12.25
N LEU A 214 5.92 -9.11 -13.27
CA LEU A 214 7.29 -8.63 -13.40
C LEU A 214 7.35 -7.11 -13.59
N LYS A 215 6.45 -6.53 -14.39
CA LYS A 215 6.33 -5.06 -14.51
C LYS A 215 6.01 -4.39 -13.17
N LEU A 216 5.06 -4.95 -12.42
CA LEU A 216 4.70 -4.45 -11.08
C LEU A 216 5.86 -4.61 -10.08
N LEU A 217 6.57 -5.74 -10.13
CA LEU A 217 7.74 -6.01 -9.30
C LEU A 217 8.82 -4.94 -9.53
N MET A 218 9.08 -4.56 -10.78
CA MET A 218 10.04 -3.50 -11.11
C MET A 218 9.65 -2.14 -10.48
N LEU A 219 8.37 -1.77 -10.52
CA LEU A 219 7.86 -0.54 -9.88
C LEU A 219 7.87 -0.64 -8.35
N MET A 220 7.51 -1.79 -7.80
CA MET A 220 7.56 -2.07 -6.37
C MET A 220 8.98 -1.93 -5.83
N ILE A 221 9.99 -2.48 -6.52
CA ILE A 221 11.40 -2.38 -6.09
C ILE A 221 11.80 -0.91 -5.89
N ALA A 222 11.50 -0.04 -6.85
CA ALA A 222 11.84 1.37 -6.79
C ALA A 222 11.16 2.15 -5.65
N THR A 223 10.06 1.63 -5.12
CA THR A 223 9.23 2.31 -4.11
C THR A 223 9.36 1.71 -2.72
N SER A 224 10.22 0.69 -2.53
CA SER A 224 10.26 -0.13 -1.31
C SER A 224 11.41 0.16 -0.34
N TYR A 225 11.91 1.39 -0.34
CA TYR A 225 13.05 1.80 0.49
C TYR A 225 12.64 2.38 1.85
N ARG A 226 13.44 2.05 2.87
CA ARG A 226 13.53 2.70 4.18
C ARG A 226 14.92 3.31 4.33
N ILE A 227 15.00 4.64 4.32
CA ILE A 227 16.27 5.35 4.50
C ILE A 227 16.35 5.86 5.94
N LYS A 228 17.42 5.48 6.65
CA LYS A 228 17.60 5.79 8.08
C LYS A 228 17.97 7.24 8.36
N GLU A 229 18.47 7.97 7.37
CA GLU A 229 18.78 9.39 7.47
C GLU A 229 17.58 10.23 7.91
N GLN A 230 17.74 10.93 9.05
CA GLN A 230 16.72 11.70 9.74
C GLN A 230 16.68 13.17 9.27
N GLY A 231 15.58 13.88 9.56
CA GLY A 231 15.46 15.33 9.30
C GLY A 231 15.34 15.71 7.81
N ARG A 232 15.19 14.73 6.93
CA ARG A 232 15.10 14.94 5.48
C ARG A 232 13.78 15.60 5.07
N THR A 233 13.89 16.72 4.35
CA THR A 233 12.74 17.38 3.69
C THR A 233 12.43 16.72 2.35
N PHE A 234 13.48 16.53 1.54
CA PHE A 234 13.42 15.80 0.28
C PHE A 234 13.79 14.33 0.52
N LYS A 235 13.11 13.43 -0.19
CA LYS A 235 13.27 11.98 -0.05
C LYS A 235 13.40 11.38 -1.44
N SER A 236 14.62 10.98 -1.82
CA SER A 236 14.88 10.45 -3.16
C SER A 236 14.05 9.21 -3.46
N GLU A 237 13.76 8.39 -2.44
CA GLU A 237 12.90 7.22 -2.55
C GLU A 237 11.44 7.54 -2.88
N TYR A 238 11.02 8.81 -2.82
CA TYR A 238 9.66 9.23 -3.18
C TYR A 238 9.52 9.67 -4.64
N ILE A 239 10.61 9.86 -5.37
CA ILE A 239 10.56 10.32 -6.78
C ILE A 239 9.66 9.41 -7.62
N VAL A 240 9.89 8.10 -7.54
CA VAL A 240 9.17 7.12 -8.35
C VAL A 240 7.74 6.93 -7.83
N SER A 241 7.54 6.80 -6.52
CA SER A 241 6.20 6.58 -5.94
C SER A 241 5.26 7.76 -6.14
N GLN A 242 5.75 9.00 -6.04
CA GLN A 242 4.93 10.19 -6.31
C GLN A 242 4.64 10.35 -7.80
N SER A 243 5.59 9.99 -8.67
CA SER A 243 5.35 9.96 -10.12
C SER A 243 4.32 8.87 -10.50
N ILE A 244 4.35 7.70 -9.84
CA ILE A 244 3.31 6.66 -9.99
C ILE A 244 1.97 7.21 -9.53
N MET A 245 1.90 7.84 -8.36
CA MET A 245 0.67 8.44 -7.83
C MET A 245 0.08 9.46 -8.82
N LEU A 246 0.91 10.37 -9.36
CA LEU A 246 0.47 11.32 -10.38
C LEU A 246 0.04 10.63 -11.69
N ALA A 247 0.71 9.53 -12.08
CA ALA A 247 0.35 8.78 -13.28
C ALA A 247 -1.01 8.09 -13.13
N CYS A 248 -1.26 7.45 -11.98
CA CYS A 248 -2.54 6.84 -11.64
C CYS A 248 -3.68 7.86 -11.76
N LYS A 249 -3.52 9.07 -11.17
CA LYS A 249 -4.52 10.15 -11.30
C LYS A 249 -4.78 10.50 -12.77
N GLN A 250 -3.73 10.72 -13.56
CA GLN A 250 -3.86 11.09 -14.97
C GLN A 250 -4.42 9.99 -15.87
N LEU A 251 -4.44 8.74 -15.38
CA LEU A 251 -4.96 7.58 -16.09
C LEU A 251 -6.35 7.17 -15.57
N GLY A 252 -6.98 7.96 -14.68
CA GLY A 252 -8.32 7.72 -14.17
C GLY A 252 -8.40 6.57 -13.15
N LEU A 253 -7.34 6.35 -12.38
CA LEU A 253 -7.35 5.47 -11.21
C LEU A 253 -7.60 6.30 -9.95
N ASP A 254 -8.17 5.67 -8.93
CA ASP A 254 -8.55 6.28 -7.65
C ASP A 254 -7.46 6.15 -6.57
N GLY A 255 -6.49 5.25 -6.76
CA GLY A 255 -5.39 5.12 -5.83
C GLY A 255 -4.37 4.02 -6.13
N VAL A 256 -3.55 3.73 -5.14
CA VAL A 256 -2.49 2.71 -5.20
C VAL A 256 -2.52 1.88 -3.92
N ALA A 257 -2.54 0.56 -4.06
CA ALA A 257 -2.32 -0.38 -2.96
C ALA A 257 -0.86 -0.83 -2.90
N TYR A 258 -0.31 -0.96 -1.71
CA TYR A 258 1.10 -1.31 -1.49
C TYR A 258 1.32 -1.99 -0.15
N TYR A 259 2.31 -2.89 -0.06
CA TYR A 259 2.75 -3.40 1.22
C TYR A 259 3.40 -2.30 2.06
N SER A 260 3.10 -2.27 3.36
CA SER A 260 3.83 -1.44 4.29
C SER A 260 5.31 -1.78 4.24
N HIS A 261 6.15 -0.75 4.14
CA HIS A 261 7.60 -0.93 4.24
C HIS A 261 8.09 -0.89 5.68
N GLN A 262 7.20 -0.86 6.68
CA GLN A 262 7.54 -0.87 8.11
C GLN A 262 7.61 -2.27 8.73
N VAL A 263 7.19 -3.30 7.98
CA VAL A 263 7.38 -4.72 8.34
C VAL A 263 8.85 -5.10 8.26
N THR A 264 9.27 -6.18 8.93
CA THR A 264 10.66 -6.63 8.82
C THR A 264 10.97 -7.23 7.45
N ASP A 265 9.98 -7.84 6.81
CA ASP A 265 10.06 -8.44 5.48
C ASP A 265 8.64 -8.51 4.87
N GLN A 266 8.52 -8.33 3.55
CA GLN A 266 7.24 -8.35 2.83
C GLN A 266 6.41 -9.63 3.02
N VAL A 267 7.00 -10.78 3.38
CA VAL A 267 6.21 -11.99 3.69
C VAL A 267 5.30 -11.81 4.91
N PHE A 268 5.63 -10.86 5.79
CA PHE A 268 4.84 -10.51 6.97
C PHE A 268 3.86 -9.36 6.71
N ALA A 269 3.67 -8.96 5.45
CA ALA A 269 2.83 -7.82 5.08
C ALA A 269 1.34 -8.16 4.86
N GLY A 270 0.92 -9.40 5.08
CA GLY A 270 -0.48 -9.80 4.83
C GLY A 270 -1.51 -9.02 5.66
N ALA A 271 -1.15 -8.63 6.90
CA ALA A 271 -1.94 -7.70 7.72
C ALA A 271 -1.38 -6.26 7.70
N ALA A 272 -0.51 -5.94 6.74
CA ALA A 272 0.11 -4.63 6.59
C ALA A 272 0.08 -4.19 5.13
N VAL A 273 -1.09 -4.28 4.51
CA VAL A 273 -1.35 -3.75 3.17
C VAL A 273 -2.03 -2.39 3.31
N ASN A 274 -1.51 -1.38 2.64
CA ASN A 274 -2.08 -0.04 2.62
C ASN A 274 -2.75 0.25 1.29
N VAL A 275 -3.68 1.20 1.29
CA VAL A 275 -4.18 1.89 0.09
C VAL A 275 -4.06 3.40 0.31
N ALA A 276 -3.56 4.10 -0.71
CA ALA A 276 -3.57 5.55 -0.78
C ALA A 276 -4.55 5.99 -1.88
N LEU A 277 -5.66 6.61 -1.48
CA LEU A 277 -6.68 7.13 -2.39
C LEU A 277 -6.49 8.63 -2.64
N PHE A 278 -6.78 9.09 -3.86
CA PHE A 278 -6.77 10.52 -4.18
C PHE A 278 -7.85 11.25 -3.38
N ALA A 279 -7.49 12.42 -2.86
CA ALA A 279 -8.43 13.30 -2.18
C ALA A 279 -8.34 14.71 -2.75
N GLU A 280 -8.51 14.88 -4.07
CA GLU A 280 -8.39 16.19 -4.69
C GLU A 280 -9.45 17.18 -4.19
N TYR A 281 -8.99 18.35 -3.74
CA TYR A 281 -9.91 19.44 -3.40
C TYR A 281 -10.61 19.95 -4.65
N LYS A 282 -11.92 20.15 -4.53
CA LYS A 282 -12.70 20.94 -5.49
C LYS A 282 -12.83 22.38 -5.02
N PHE A 283 -12.96 23.29 -5.98
CA PHE A 283 -13.17 24.70 -5.69
C PHE A 283 -14.43 24.89 -4.82
N GLY A 284 -14.28 25.61 -3.70
CA GLY A 284 -15.37 25.87 -2.75
C GLY A 284 -15.73 24.71 -1.82
N GLN A 285 -14.99 23.59 -1.84
CA GLN A 285 -15.25 22.44 -0.96
C GLN A 285 -14.12 22.24 0.06
N GLU A 286 -14.48 21.96 1.31
CA GLU A 286 -13.50 21.63 2.36
C GLU A 286 -12.91 20.23 2.17
N TYR A 287 -13.74 19.27 1.79
CA TYR A 287 -13.38 17.87 1.60
C TYR A 287 -13.54 17.47 0.14
N SER A 288 -12.84 16.41 -0.26
CA SER A 288 -12.86 15.87 -1.62
C SER A 288 -14.00 14.88 -1.82
N ASP A 289 -14.34 14.61 -3.09
CA ASP A 289 -15.41 13.67 -3.44
C ASP A 289 -15.20 12.26 -2.87
N ILE A 290 -13.95 11.82 -2.66
CA ILE A 290 -13.66 10.49 -2.11
C ILE A 290 -14.33 10.29 -0.75
N CYS A 291 -14.60 11.37 -0.01
CA CYS A 291 -15.32 11.31 1.25
C CYS A 291 -16.76 10.81 1.08
N ASN A 292 -17.39 11.00 -0.08
CA ASN A 292 -18.69 10.40 -0.42
C ASN A 292 -18.60 8.92 -0.77
N HIS A 293 -17.41 8.42 -1.10
CA HIS A 293 -17.13 7.02 -1.46
C HIS A 293 -16.47 6.23 -0.34
N ILE A 294 -16.53 6.76 0.88
CA ILE A 294 -16.15 6.03 2.08
C ILE A 294 -17.28 6.09 3.10
N MET A 295 -17.34 5.05 3.91
CA MET A 295 -18.04 5.06 5.17
C MET A 295 -16.96 5.01 6.25
N ILE A 296 -17.08 5.80 7.31
CA ILE A 296 -16.06 5.87 8.37
C ILE A 296 -16.70 6.05 9.74
N GLY A 297 -16.29 5.22 10.71
CA GLY A 297 -16.77 5.32 12.08
C GLY A 297 -15.97 6.31 12.92
N ASN A 298 -16.52 6.68 14.08
CA ASN A 298 -15.76 7.35 15.13
C ASN A 298 -14.53 6.51 15.51
N SER A 299 -13.43 7.16 15.87
CA SER A 299 -12.24 6.42 16.27
C SER A 299 -12.40 5.88 17.69
N PHE A 300 -11.86 4.69 17.96
CA PHE A 300 -11.69 4.20 19.32
C PHE A 300 -10.22 4.16 19.70
N ASN A 301 -9.92 4.38 20.98
CA ASN A 301 -8.56 4.36 21.49
C ASN A 301 -8.12 2.93 21.85
N TYR A 302 -6.91 2.55 21.44
CA TYR A 302 -6.43 1.19 21.63
C TYR A 302 -6.15 0.84 23.09
N GLN A 303 -5.56 1.76 23.88
CA GLN A 303 -5.39 1.52 25.32
C GLN A 303 -6.73 1.33 26.03
N THR A 304 -7.72 2.16 25.70
CA THR A 304 -9.07 2.04 26.27
C THR A 304 -9.68 0.68 25.94
N PHE A 305 -9.54 0.21 24.70
CA PHE A 305 -10.00 -1.12 24.29
C PHE A 305 -9.34 -2.22 25.12
N LYS A 306 -8.03 -2.10 25.39
CA LYS A 306 -7.29 -3.07 26.21
C LYS A 306 -7.74 -3.13 27.67
N GLN A 307 -8.39 -2.08 28.17
CA GLN A 307 -9.00 -2.07 29.52
C GLN A 307 -10.41 -2.66 29.54
N LEU A 308 -11.04 -2.89 28.39
CA LEU A 308 -12.36 -3.50 28.33
C LEU A 308 -12.26 -5.01 28.59
N GLY A 309 -13.12 -5.51 29.49
CA GLY A 309 -13.26 -6.93 29.74
C GLY A 309 -13.76 -7.69 28.51
N PHE A 310 -13.49 -9.00 28.45
CA PHE A 310 -13.79 -9.85 27.30
C PHE A 310 -15.22 -9.69 26.77
N ALA A 311 -16.21 -9.67 27.66
CA ALA A 311 -17.64 -9.53 27.31
C ALA A 311 -17.98 -8.25 26.50
N ASN A 312 -17.16 -7.19 26.61
CA ASN A 312 -17.34 -5.95 25.85
C ASN A 312 -16.53 -5.93 24.54
N THR A 313 -15.51 -6.78 24.43
CA THR A 313 -14.60 -6.83 23.28
C THR A 313 -14.86 -7.99 22.34
N ASP A 314 -15.64 -8.98 22.77
CA ASP A 314 -15.95 -10.15 21.97
C ASP A 314 -16.90 -9.76 20.83
N ALA A 315 -16.45 -10.05 19.61
CA ALA A 315 -17.08 -9.58 18.39
C ALA A 315 -16.98 -10.65 17.31
N ALA A 316 -18.15 -11.09 16.83
CA ALA A 316 -18.28 -12.04 15.73
C ALA A 316 -18.27 -11.34 14.36
N TYR A 317 -17.41 -10.34 14.17
CA TYR A 317 -17.22 -9.70 12.87
C TYR A 317 -16.16 -10.43 12.06
N GLU A 318 -16.47 -10.72 10.80
CA GLU A 318 -15.56 -11.41 9.88
C GLU A 318 -14.70 -10.39 9.13
N LEU A 319 -13.38 -10.46 9.33
CA LEU A 319 -12.43 -9.60 8.64
C LEU A 319 -11.86 -10.33 7.42
N ARG A 320 -11.90 -9.69 6.25
CA ARG A 320 -11.28 -10.20 5.03
C ARG A 320 -9.80 -10.56 5.24
N THR A 321 -9.05 -9.70 5.95
CA THR A 321 -7.63 -9.90 6.33
C THR A 321 -7.38 -11.18 7.15
N ALA A 322 -8.39 -11.67 7.88
CA ALA A 322 -8.32 -12.91 8.65
C ALA A 322 -8.78 -14.15 7.85
N GLN A 323 -9.44 -13.97 6.69
CA GLN A 323 -10.04 -15.02 5.87
C GLN A 323 -9.30 -15.29 4.55
N ALA A 324 -8.15 -14.66 4.29
CA ALA A 324 -7.39 -14.73 3.04
C ALA A 324 -6.84 -16.12 2.65
N GLY A 325 -7.28 -17.22 3.26
CA GLY A 325 -6.92 -18.61 2.95
C GLY A 325 -5.50 -19.02 3.37
N THR A 326 -4.54 -18.11 3.29
CA THR A 326 -3.20 -18.23 3.89
C THR A 326 -3.24 -17.74 5.33
N ARG A 327 -2.49 -18.39 6.23
CA ARG A 327 -2.38 -17.92 7.62
C ARG A 327 -1.67 -16.56 7.60
N THR A 328 -2.39 -15.46 7.77
CA THR A 328 -1.80 -14.12 7.87
C THR A 328 -0.87 -14.06 9.08
N ILE A 329 0.44 -13.98 8.83
CA ILE A 329 1.48 -13.90 9.86
C ILE A 329 2.05 -12.48 9.92
N ILE A 330 2.27 -11.99 11.14
CA ILE A 330 3.00 -10.76 11.42
C ILE A 330 4.26 -11.06 12.25
N GLY A 331 5.16 -10.09 12.34
CA GLY A 331 6.37 -10.17 13.16
C GLY A 331 7.63 -10.24 12.31
N SER A 332 8.52 -11.18 12.63
CA SER A 332 9.80 -11.42 11.95
C SER A 332 10.08 -12.90 11.80
N TYR A 333 11.19 -13.27 11.14
CA TYR A 333 11.61 -14.66 11.05
C TYR A 333 11.80 -15.34 12.42
N ASP A 334 12.32 -14.60 13.41
CA ASP A 334 12.56 -15.10 14.76
C ASP A 334 11.28 -15.23 15.60
N ARG A 335 10.28 -14.37 15.35
CA ARG A 335 9.05 -14.29 16.15
C ARG A 335 7.85 -14.04 15.26
N GLN A 336 7.11 -15.11 15.01
CA GLN A 336 5.96 -15.13 14.12
C GLN A 336 4.67 -15.28 14.91
N TYR A 337 3.70 -14.41 14.64
CA TYR A 337 2.40 -14.44 15.29
C TYR A 337 1.29 -14.49 14.24
N ARG A 338 0.29 -15.34 14.47
CA ARG A 338 -0.91 -15.35 13.61
C ARG A 338 -1.70 -14.09 13.90
N TYR A 339 -1.94 -13.27 12.87
CA TYR A 339 -2.69 -12.02 13.02
C TYR A 339 -4.04 -12.24 13.73
N GLY A 340 -4.75 -13.30 13.34
CA GLY A 340 -6.04 -13.69 13.92
C GLY A 340 -6.03 -13.94 15.44
N MET A 341 -4.86 -14.16 16.04
CA MET A 341 -4.66 -14.45 17.47
C MET A 341 -4.06 -13.25 18.23
N THR A 342 -4.14 -12.04 17.66
CA THR A 342 -3.60 -10.82 18.27
C THR A 342 -4.71 -9.91 18.79
N ASP A 343 -4.35 -9.04 19.73
CA ASP A 343 -5.24 -7.96 20.18
C ASP A 343 -5.60 -6.98 19.07
N PHE A 344 -4.72 -6.79 18.06
CA PHE A 344 -5.04 -5.99 16.88
C PHE A 344 -6.22 -6.58 16.10
N CYS A 345 -6.24 -7.90 15.85
CA CYS A 345 -7.37 -8.53 15.19
C CYS A 345 -8.64 -8.45 16.03
N ARG A 346 -8.55 -8.63 17.35
CA ARG A 346 -9.71 -8.48 18.24
C ARG A 346 -10.22 -7.03 18.24
N PHE A 347 -9.32 -6.06 18.22
CA PHE A 347 -9.66 -4.66 18.15
C PHE A 347 -10.33 -4.29 16.82
N ASP A 348 -9.79 -4.76 15.70
CA ASP A 348 -10.38 -4.59 14.38
C ASP A 348 -11.81 -5.11 14.31
N LYS A 349 -12.06 -6.31 14.85
CA LYS A 349 -13.41 -6.87 14.96
C LYS A 349 -14.33 -6.04 15.84
N PHE A 350 -13.81 -5.56 16.98
CA PHE A 350 -14.55 -4.71 17.90
C PHE A 350 -15.01 -3.41 17.23
N LEU A 351 -14.12 -2.74 16.48
CA LEU A 351 -14.44 -1.50 15.77
C LEU A 351 -15.60 -1.71 14.77
N PHE A 352 -15.54 -2.77 13.96
CA PHE A 352 -16.59 -3.08 12.99
C PHE A 352 -17.87 -3.66 13.60
N ASN A 353 -17.80 -4.23 14.80
CA ASN A 353 -19.01 -4.66 15.51
C ASN A 353 -19.79 -3.48 16.08
N GLY A 354 -19.09 -2.46 16.59
CA GLY A 354 -19.71 -1.19 17.00
C GLY A 354 -20.39 -0.49 15.83
N TRP A 355 -19.77 -0.52 14.66
CA TRP A 355 -20.29 0.04 13.41
C TRP A 355 -21.71 -0.43 13.06
N LYS A 356 -22.00 -1.74 13.17
CA LYS A 356 -23.33 -2.29 12.83
C LYS A 356 -24.48 -1.69 13.66
N ARG A 357 -24.17 -0.98 14.75
CA ARG A 357 -25.16 -0.34 15.62
C ARG A 357 -25.41 1.13 15.27
N GLU A 358 -24.58 1.74 14.42
CA GLU A 358 -24.58 3.17 14.13
C GLU A 358 -25.23 3.55 12.78
N ASP A 359 -25.76 2.58 12.00
CA ASP A 359 -26.42 2.79 10.69
C ASP A 359 -25.65 3.75 9.75
N ILE A 360 -24.33 3.60 9.71
CA ILE A 360 -23.44 4.43 8.91
C ILE A 360 -23.75 4.26 7.42
N THR A 361 -23.72 5.36 6.67
CA THR A 361 -23.96 5.40 5.22
C THR A 361 -22.77 6.03 4.46
N TRP A 362 -22.75 5.91 3.14
CA TRP A 362 -21.71 6.53 2.30
C TRP A 362 -21.68 8.05 2.51
N GLY A 363 -20.51 8.62 2.80
CA GLY A 363 -20.39 10.06 3.06
C GLY A 363 -20.83 10.52 4.45
N ASN A 364 -21.09 9.60 5.39
CA ASN A 364 -21.63 9.93 6.71
C ASN A 364 -20.86 11.04 7.47
N ALA A 365 -19.54 11.08 7.31
CA ALA A 365 -18.69 12.03 8.02
C ALA A 365 -18.76 13.47 7.48
N LEU A 366 -19.44 13.69 6.34
CA LEU A 366 -19.65 15.03 5.78
C LEU A 366 -20.89 15.72 6.34
N SER A 367 -21.84 14.96 6.90
CA SER A 367 -23.07 15.49 7.51
C SER A 367 -22.98 15.71 9.02
N GLU A 368 -21.91 15.24 9.65
CA GLU A 368 -21.51 15.61 11.03
C GLU A 368 -20.91 17.02 11.08
#